data_AF-A0A2E3DC24-F1
#
_entry.id   AF-A0A2E3DC24-F1
#
_cell.length_a   1.000
_cell.length_b   1.000
_cell.length_c   1.000
_cell.angle_alpha   90.00
_cell.angle_beta   90.00
_cell.angle_gamma   90.00
#
_symmetry.space_group_name_H-M   'P 1'
#
loop_
_entity.id
_entity.type
_entity.pdbx_description
1 polymer ?
#
loop_
_entity_poly.entity_id
_entity_poly.type
_entity_poly.pdbx_seq_one_letter_code
_entity_poly.pdbx_strand_id
1 'polypeptide(L)'
;MELARSIHPLLITRGPPGTHDVKKLSQVIESLRSGFPARSPVFDKVLDDRVKQDRLIEPAPVLVCEGWFLGAVPQSIYALDQPVNEFERIKDKDGIWRSWVNDQIVLYKEIFFSDVLIFLRAPSFGASITWRRAQEAENEEVSETKRRRNSFDVEEFLKHFERLMLWINEDLPTRSQIQIIFDENHNIEKIIDASRNE
;
A
#
# COMPACT_ATOMS: atom_id res chain seq x y z
N MET A 1 13.12 10.84 -6.89
CA MET A 1 14.22 11.81 -6.60
C MET A 1 13.72 13.24 -6.43
N GLU A 2 12.76 13.71 -7.22
CA GLU A 2 12.26 15.09 -7.09
C GLU A 2 11.55 15.35 -5.75
N LEU A 3 10.57 14.51 -5.38
CA LEU A 3 9.86 14.61 -4.09
C LEU A 3 10.82 14.62 -2.88
N ALA A 4 11.85 13.78 -2.93
CA ALA A 4 12.88 13.71 -1.88
C ALA A 4 13.66 15.02 -1.71
N ARG A 5 13.85 15.77 -2.81
CA ARG A 5 14.55 17.05 -2.83
C ARG A 5 13.63 18.23 -2.52
N SER A 6 12.37 18.19 -2.96
CA SER A 6 11.44 19.31 -2.88
C SER A 6 10.59 19.33 -1.61
N ILE A 7 10.30 18.17 -1.01
CA ILE A 7 9.40 18.04 0.13
C ILE A 7 10.14 17.45 1.34
N HIS A 8 10.61 16.21 1.24
CA HIS A 8 11.26 15.55 2.37
C HIS A 8 12.12 14.34 1.95
N PRO A 9 13.35 14.15 2.49
CA PRO A 9 14.24 13.06 2.09
C PRO A 9 13.64 11.65 2.12
N LEU A 10 12.70 11.39 3.03
CA LEU A 10 12.01 10.09 3.15
C LEU A 10 11.13 9.74 1.94
N LEU A 11 10.80 10.71 1.07
CA LEU A 11 10.09 10.49 -0.20
C LEU A 11 11.00 9.97 -1.32
N ILE A 12 12.20 9.50 -0.97
CA ILE A 12 13.00 8.66 -1.85
C ILE A 12 12.41 7.24 -1.97
N THR A 13 11.70 6.79 -0.92
CA THR A 13 11.06 5.48 -0.85
C THR A 13 9.73 5.50 -1.60
N ARG A 14 9.55 4.60 -2.56
CA ARG A 14 8.25 4.34 -3.20
C ARG A 14 7.34 3.53 -2.27
N GLY A 15 6.02 3.69 -2.42
CA GLY A 15 5.03 2.86 -1.75
C GLY A 15 4.01 3.64 -0.91
N PRO A 16 4.41 4.66 -0.12
CA PRO A 16 3.45 5.52 0.55
C PRO A 16 2.51 6.28 -0.41
N PRO A 17 1.33 6.71 0.05
CA PRO A 17 0.48 7.64 -0.69
C PRO A 17 1.26 8.82 -1.25
N GLY A 18 0.95 9.21 -2.49
CA GLY A 18 1.65 10.28 -3.21
C GLY A 18 2.80 9.82 -4.11
N THR A 19 3.24 8.56 -4.01
CA THR A 19 4.28 8.01 -4.90
C THR A 19 3.71 7.29 -6.13
N HIS A 20 2.41 7.41 -6.40
CA HIS A 20 1.73 6.73 -7.51
C HIS A 20 1.19 7.73 -8.53
N ASP A 21 1.09 7.33 -9.79
CA ASP A 21 0.39 8.11 -10.81
C ASP A 21 -1.13 7.90 -10.68
N VAL A 22 -1.72 8.63 -9.73
CA VAL A 22 -3.15 8.56 -9.39
C VAL A 22 -4.02 8.92 -10.59
N LYS A 23 -3.58 9.88 -11.41
CA LYS A 23 -4.30 10.29 -12.62
C LYS A 23 -4.37 9.15 -13.64
N LYS A 24 -3.24 8.49 -13.89
CA LYS A 24 -3.21 7.33 -14.79
C LYS A 24 -4.07 6.18 -14.24
N LEU A 25 -4.07 5.97 -12.93
CA LEU A 25 -4.89 4.96 -12.28
C LEU A 25 -6.40 5.23 -12.47
N SER A 26 -6.86 6.47 -12.21
CA SER A 26 -8.27 6.84 -12.42
C SER A 26 -8.68 6.67 -13.89
N GLN A 27 -7.84 7.10 -14.84
CA GLN A 27 -8.10 6.92 -16.27
C GLN A 27 -8.28 5.45 -16.68
N VAL A 28 -7.45 4.55 -16.13
CA VAL A 28 -7.55 3.11 -16.42
C VAL A 28 -8.85 2.55 -15.87
N ILE A 29 -9.18 2.86 -14.62
CA ILE A 29 -10.39 2.35 -13.96
C ILE A 29 -11.66 2.90 -14.63
N GLU A 30 -11.70 4.19 -14.94
CA GLU A 30 -12.83 4.83 -15.62
C GLU A 30 -13.07 4.25 -17.02
N SER A 31 -12.00 3.99 -17.78
CA SER A 31 -12.10 3.34 -19.09
C SER A 31 -12.72 1.94 -18.98
N LEU A 32 -12.22 1.13 -18.05
CA LEU A 32 -12.73 -0.24 -17.83
C LEU A 32 -14.18 -0.24 -17.34
N ARG A 33 -14.54 0.66 -16.41
CA ARG A 33 -15.92 0.86 -15.95
C ARG A 33 -16.87 1.30 -17.06
N SER A 34 -16.36 2.06 -18.03
CA SER A 34 -17.11 2.51 -19.20
C SER A 34 -17.20 1.45 -20.30
N GLY A 35 -16.69 0.24 -20.08
CA GLY A 35 -16.72 -0.85 -21.05
C GLY A 35 -15.68 -0.73 -22.17
N PHE A 36 -14.62 0.06 -21.96
CA PHE A 36 -13.54 0.24 -22.94
C PHE A 36 -12.22 -0.38 -22.46
N PRO A 37 -11.42 -0.97 -23.37
CA PRO A 37 -10.10 -1.48 -23.04
C PRO A 37 -9.17 -0.37 -22.55
N ALA A 38 -8.27 -0.69 -21.62
CA ALA A 38 -7.34 0.27 -21.04
C ALA A 38 -5.89 -0.26 -21.06
N ARG A 39 -4.93 0.65 -21.29
CA ARG A 39 -3.50 0.34 -21.13
C ARG A 39 -3.03 0.67 -19.72
N SER A 40 -2.71 -0.38 -18.97
CA SER A 40 -2.21 -0.29 -17.60
C SER A 40 -0.69 -0.41 -17.56
N PRO A 41 0.01 0.48 -16.82
CA PRO A 41 1.45 0.36 -16.61
C PRO A 41 1.80 -0.96 -15.91
N VAL A 42 2.96 -1.52 -16.26
CA VAL A 42 3.52 -2.67 -15.54
C VAL A 42 4.77 -2.22 -14.81
N PHE A 43 4.84 -2.50 -13.51
CA PHE A 43 6.01 -2.21 -12.69
C PHE A 43 6.85 -3.47 -12.54
N ASP A 44 8.15 -3.37 -12.83
CA ASP A 44 9.10 -4.45 -12.63
C ASP A 44 9.86 -4.21 -11.32
N LYS A 45 9.65 -5.10 -10.34
CA LYS A 45 10.27 -5.01 -9.02
C LYS A 45 11.79 -5.21 -9.06
N VAL A 46 12.32 -5.94 -10.04
CA VAL A 46 13.76 -6.19 -10.21
C VAL A 46 14.45 -4.97 -10.81
N LEU A 47 13.81 -4.33 -11.79
CA LEU A 47 14.31 -3.06 -12.36
C LEU A 47 14.06 -1.86 -11.43
N ASP A 48 13.15 -2.03 -10.47
CA ASP A 48 12.63 -0.97 -9.61
C ASP A 48 12.07 0.22 -10.40
N ASP A 49 11.42 -0.08 -11.53
CA ASP A 49 10.88 0.92 -12.44
C ASP A 49 9.74 0.34 -13.30
N ARG A 50 9.00 1.24 -13.96
CA ARG A 50 8.00 0.89 -14.95
C ARG A 50 8.68 0.33 -16.21
N VAL A 51 8.19 -0.80 -16.71
CA VAL A 51 8.61 -1.30 -18.03
C VAL A 51 7.96 -0.48 -19.14
N LYS A 52 8.63 -0.41 -20.29
CA LYS A 52 8.14 0.38 -21.44
C LYS A 52 6.78 -0.08 -21.98
N GLN A 53 6.46 -1.35 -21.80
CA GLN A 53 5.27 -1.96 -22.39
C GLN A 53 4.13 -2.00 -21.39
N ASP A 54 3.06 -1.28 -21.72
CA ASP A 54 1.81 -1.36 -20.96
C ASP A 54 1.08 -2.67 -21.28
N ARG A 55 0.39 -3.19 -20.27
CA ARG A 55 -0.55 -4.30 -20.42
C ARG A 55 -1.88 -3.76 -20.91
N LEU A 56 -2.42 -4.33 -21.99
CA LEU A 56 -3.80 -4.10 -22.39
C LEU A 56 -4.72 -4.92 -21.49
N ILE A 57 -5.71 -4.26 -20.89
CA ILE A 57 -6.74 -4.87 -20.07
C ILE A 57 -8.07 -4.66 -20.80
N GLU A 58 -8.76 -5.76 -21.07
CA GLU A 58 -10.11 -5.75 -21.63
C GLU A 58 -11.13 -5.49 -20.51
N PRO A 59 -12.27 -4.84 -20.82
CA PRO A 59 -13.34 -4.68 -19.85
C PRO A 59 -13.88 -6.05 -19.43
N ALA A 60 -14.26 -6.18 -18.15
CA ALA A 60 -14.77 -7.42 -17.58
C ALA A 60 -15.96 -7.13 -16.66
N PRO A 61 -16.85 -8.11 -16.41
CA PRO A 61 -17.97 -7.94 -15.48
C PRO A 61 -17.53 -7.63 -14.03
N VAL A 62 -16.30 -8.04 -13.67
CA VAL A 62 -15.71 -7.78 -12.36
C VAL A 62 -14.30 -7.25 -12.56
N LEU A 63 -14.00 -6.12 -11.91
CA LEU A 63 -12.66 -5.56 -11.82
C LEU A 63 -12.14 -5.78 -10.39
N VAL A 64 -11.04 -6.49 -10.24
CA VAL A 64 -10.34 -6.63 -8.96
C VAL A 64 -9.23 -5.59 -8.90
N CYS A 65 -9.35 -4.65 -7.98
CA CYS A 65 -8.30 -3.70 -7.62
C CYS A 65 -7.69 -4.12 -6.28
N GLU A 66 -6.37 -4.18 -6.21
CA GLU A 66 -5.64 -4.52 -4.99
C GLU A 66 -4.62 -3.44 -4.65
N GLY A 67 -4.32 -3.31 -3.36
CA GLY A 67 -3.30 -2.41 -2.85
C GLY A 67 -3.31 -2.38 -1.32
N TRP A 68 -2.12 -2.29 -0.72
CA TRP A 68 -1.95 -2.40 0.74
C TRP A 68 -2.65 -1.33 1.57
N PHE A 69 -2.99 -0.18 0.95
CA PHE A 69 -3.75 0.91 1.57
C PHE A 69 -5.07 1.23 0.85
N LEU A 70 -5.57 0.31 0.01
CA LEU A 70 -6.83 0.50 -0.69
C LEU A 70 -7.96 0.72 0.32
N GLY A 71 -8.73 1.79 0.12
CA GLY A 71 -9.82 2.18 1.01
C GLY A 71 -9.39 3.06 2.18
N ALA A 72 -8.10 3.33 2.40
CA ALA A 72 -7.64 4.21 3.47
C ALA A 72 -8.18 5.64 3.35
N VAL A 73 -8.36 6.29 4.50
CA VAL A 73 -8.74 7.72 4.61
C VAL A 73 -7.68 8.49 5.39
N PRO A 74 -7.56 9.82 5.19
CA PRO A 74 -6.63 10.61 5.98
C PRO A 74 -6.96 10.55 7.48
N GLN A 75 -5.93 10.47 8.31
CA GLN A 75 -6.00 10.70 9.74
C GLN A 75 -6.27 12.17 10.04
N SER A 76 -6.80 12.44 11.24
CA SER A 76 -6.89 13.82 11.73
C SER A 76 -5.50 14.42 11.94
N ILE A 77 -5.38 15.74 11.78
CA ILE A 77 -4.12 16.46 12.00
C ILE A 77 -3.55 16.23 13.41
N TYR A 78 -4.41 16.07 14.42
CA TYR A 78 -4.00 15.80 15.80
C TYR A 78 -3.36 14.42 15.97
N ALA A 79 -3.80 13.41 15.21
CA ALA A 79 -3.21 12.06 15.23
C ALA A 79 -1.82 12.01 14.58
N LEU A 80 -1.43 13.04 13.82
CA LEU A 80 -0.13 13.14 13.16
C LEU A 80 0.93 13.80 14.02
N ASP A 81 0.54 14.49 15.11
CA ASP A 81 1.45 15.26 15.96
C ASP A 81 2.54 14.37 16.59
N GLN A 82 2.13 13.25 17.18
CA GLN A 82 3.05 12.33 17.84
C GLN A 82 3.58 11.26 16.88
N PRO A 83 4.91 11.01 16.85
CA PRO A 83 5.49 9.95 16.03
C PRO A 83 5.02 8.59 16.55
N VAL A 84 4.70 7.65 15.65
CA VAL A 84 4.27 6.29 16.04
C VAL A 84 5.44 5.33 16.25
N ASN A 85 6.60 5.65 15.69
CA ASN A 85 7.79 4.82 15.75
C ASN A 85 9.07 5.66 15.84
N GLU A 86 10.19 4.97 16.05
CA GLU A 86 11.51 5.60 16.10
C GLU A 86 11.92 6.24 14.78
N PHE A 87 11.49 5.67 13.65
CA PHE A 87 11.80 6.20 12.33
C PHE A 87 11.24 7.61 12.15
N GLU A 88 9.97 7.83 12.47
CA GLU A 88 9.37 9.16 12.42
C GLU A 88 10.00 10.09 13.47
N ARG A 89 10.21 9.60 14.69
CA ARG A 89 10.82 10.39 15.78
C ARG A 89 12.21 10.91 15.41
N ILE A 90 13.00 10.16 14.66
CA ILE A 90 14.38 10.52 14.32
C ILE A 90 14.45 11.20 12.95
N LYS A 91 13.75 10.67 11.95
CA LYS A 91 13.89 11.07 10.54
C LYS A 91 12.79 12.00 10.04
N ASP A 92 11.67 12.13 10.75
CA ASP A 92 10.56 13.04 10.44
C ASP A 92 10.17 13.86 11.69
N LYS A 93 11.17 14.46 12.35
CA LYS A 93 11.02 15.18 13.62
C LYS A 93 9.96 16.27 13.54
N ASP A 94 9.93 17.00 12.43
CA ASP A 94 9.02 18.13 12.20
C ASP A 94 7.64 17.69 11.67
N GLY A 95 7.44 16.39 11.46
CA GLY A 95 6.17 15.82 10.98
C GLY A 95 5.81 16.18 9.54
N ILE A 96 6.75 16.72 8.77
CA ILE A 96 6.55 17.16 7.39
C ILE A 96 6.18 15.96 6.51
N TRP A 97 6.92 14.86 6.62
CA TRP A 97 6.71 13.70 5.78
C TRP A 97 5.39 13.00 6.10
N ARG A 98 5.09 12.72 7.37
CA ARG A 98 3.84 12.03 7.74
C ARG A 98 2.61 12.88 7.44
N SER A 99 2.69 14.20 7.60
CA SER A 99 1.62 15.13 7.21
C SER A 99 1.42 15.11 5.70
N TRP A 100 2.51 15.22 4.92
CA TRP A 100 2.42 15.17 3.47
C TRP A 100 1.80 13.86 2.97
N VAL A 101 2.28 12.70 3.46
CA VAL A 101 1.74 11.39 3.09
C VAL A 101 0.25 11.30 3.41
N ASN A 102 -0.18 11.78 4.58
CA ASN A 102 -1.58 11.80 4.97
C ASN A 102 -2.44 12.64 4.02
N ASP A 103 -1.95 13.82 3.63
CA ASP A 103 -2.64 14.72 2.71
C ASP A 103 -2.78 14.09 1.32
N GLN A 104 -1.82 13.29 0.86
CA GLN A 104 -1.91 12.63 -0.45
C GLN A 104 -3.01 11.57 -0.52
N ILE A 105 -3.48 11.03 0.61
CA ILE A 105 -4.53 9.99 0.63
C ILE A 105 -5.82 10.49 -0.02
N VAL A 106 -6.13 11.79 0.10
CA VAL A 106 -7.37 12.37 -0.47
C VAL A 106 -7.46 12.19 -1.99
N LEU A 107 -6.33 12.13 -2.68
CA LEU A 107 -6.27 11.97 -4.13
C LEU A 107 -6.79 10.59 -4.58
N TYR A 108 -6.77 9.59 -3.70
CA TYR A 108 -7.20 8.23 -4.00
C TYR A 108 -8.68 7.98 -3.72
N LYS A 109 -9.38 8.93 -3.09
CA LYS A 109 -10.75 8.74 -2.59
C LYS A 109 -11.72 8.21 -3.65
N GLU A 110 -11.76 8.85 -4.81
CA GLU A 110 -12.68 8.46 -5.90
C GLU A 110 -12.31 7.11 -6.52
N ILE A 111 -11.01 6.78 -6.54
CA ILE A 111 -10.48 5.52 -7.05
C ILE A 111 -10.80 4.36 -6.11
N PHE A 112 -10.75 4.61 -4.81
CA PHE A 112 -11.02 3.61 -3.78
C PHE A 112 -12.49 3.29 -3.61
N PHE A 113 -13.40 4.01 -4.28
CA PHE A 113 -14.80 3.64 -4.31
C PHE A 113 -14.95 2.27 -5.01
N SER A 114 -15.45 1.27 -4.27
CA SER A 114 -15.74 -0.07 -4.77
C SER A 114 -17.09 -0.55 -4.26
N ASP A 115 -17.74 -1.42 -5.04
CA ASP A 115 -19.00 -2.06 -4.64
C ASP A 115 -18.81 -3.02 -3.45
N VAL A 116 -17.64 -3.66 -3.40
CA VAL A 116 -17.22 -4.56 -2.31
C VAL A 116 -15.78 -4.23 -1.95
N LEU A 117 -15.52 -4.07 -0.65
CA LEU A 117 -14.20 -3.90 -0.08
C LEU A 117 -13.86 -5.09 0.82
N ILE A 118 -12.78 -5.80 0.48
CA ILE A 118 -12.26 -6.94 1.23
C ILE A 118 -10.98 -6.52 1.93
N PHE A 119 -10.96 -6.55 3.25
CA PHE A 119 -9.78 -6.25 4.05
C PHE A 119 -9.07 -7.54 4.49
N LEU A 120 -7.84 -7.73 3.99
CA LEU A 120 -6.93 -8.78 4.44
C LEU A 120 -6.12 -8.28 5.64
N ARG A 121 -6.50 -8.69 6.84
CA ARG A 121 -5.98 -8.14 8.09
C ARG A 121 -4.88 -9.03 8.67
N ALA A 122 -3.67 -8.49 8.73
CA ALA A 122 -2.56 -9.11 9.47
C ALA A 122 -2.84 -9.07 10.99
N PRO A 123 -2.36 -10.06 11.77
CA PRO A 123 -2.59 -10.09 13.22
C PRO A 123 -1.79 -9.00 13.95
N SER A 124 -0.63 -8.60 13.40
CA SER A 124 0.22 -7.56 13.97
C SER A 124 1.16 -6.95 12.93
N PHE A 125 1.74 -5.78 13.24
CA PHE A 125 2.84 -5.22 12.45
C PHE A 125 4.08 -6.12 12.49
N GLY A 126 4.32 -6.79 13.62
CA GLY A 126 5.39 -7.79 13.78
C GLY A 126 5.24 -8.98 12.82
N ALA A 127 4.02 -9.48 12.63
CA ALA A 127 3.72 -10.51 11.64
C ALA A 127 4.12 -10.04 10.22
N SER A 128 3.75 -8.80 9.86
CA SER A 128 4.11 -8.23 8.56
C SER A 128 5.62 -8.14 8.33
N ILE A 129 6.41 -7.84 9.38
CA ILE A 129 7.88 -7.89 9.33
C ILE A 129 8.36 -9.32 9.06
N THR A 130 7.85 -10.30 9.80
CA THR A 130 8.23 -11.72 9.66
C THR A 130 7.92 -12.23 8.26
N TRP A 131 6.73 -11.94 7.75
CA TRP A 131 6.31 -12.36 6.41
C TRP A 131 7.14 -11.70 5.31
N ARG A 132 7.44 -10.40 5.45
CA ARG A 132 8.29 -9.70 4.49
C ARG A 132 9.72 -10.27 4.49
N ARG A 133 10.26 -10.64 5.66
CA ARG A 133 11.57 -11.30 5.76
C ARG A 133 11.59 -12.66 5.04
N ALA A 134 10.57 -13.48 5.26
CA ALA A 134 10.44 -14.78 4.58
C ALA A 134 10.38 -14.59 3.06
N GLN A 135 9.56 -13.65 2.59
CA GLN A 135 9.46 -13.32 1.16
C GLN A 135 10.79 -12.85 0.57
N GLU A 136 11.55 -12.01 1.27
CA GLU A 136 12.87 -11.58 0.78
C GLU A 136 13.87 -12.73 0.71
N ALA A 137 13.85 -13.66 1.68
CA ALA A 137 14.68 -14.86 1.63
C ALA A 137 14.35 -15.76 0.43
N GLU A 138 13.05 -15.98 0.15
CA GLU A 138 12.61 -16.74 -1.03
C GLU A 138 13.05 -16.05 -2.35
N ASN A 139 12.95 -14.73 -2.42
CA ASN A 139 13.39 -13.96 -3.59
C ASN A 139 14.90 -14.11 -3.84
N GLU A 140 15.71 -14.19 -2.78
CA GLU A 140 17.17 -14.41 -2.88
C GLU A 140 17.52 -15.80 -3.42
N GLU A 141 16.75 -16.84 -3.06
CA GLU A 141 16.98 -18.22 -3.53
C GLU A 141 16.67 -18.39 -5.02
N VAL A 142 15.65 -17.68 -5.53
CA VAL A 142 15.20 -17.79 -6.93
C VAL A 142 16.10 -17.01 -7.90
N SER A 143 16.84 -16.00 -7.42
CA SER A 143 17.65 -15.15 -8.29
C SER A 143 19.03 -15.77 -8.56
N GLU A 144 19.23 -16.38 -9.74
CA GLU A 144 20.53 -16.94 -10.18
C GLU A 144 21.64 -15.87 -10.28
N THR A 145 21.26 -14.60 -10.43
CA THR A 145 22.19 -13.48 -10.33
C THR A 145 22.26 -13.03 -8.89
N LYS A 146 23.38 -13.32 -8.19
CA LYS A 146 23.78 -12.73 -6.89
C LYS A 146 23.85 -11.19 -6.95
N ARG A 147 22.74 -10.51 -7.22
CA ARG A 147 22.69 -9.08 -7.46
C ARG A 147 22.40 -8.36 -6.14
N ARG A 148 23.54 -7.96 -5.56
CA ARG A 148 23.75 -6.83 -4.66
C ARG A 148 23.03 -6.92 -3.32
N ARG A 149 23.75 -7.61 -2.44
CA ARG A 149 24.03 -7.29 -1.03
C ARG A 149 24.22 -5.77 -0.78
N ASN A 150 23.17 -4.97 -0.94
CA ASN A 150 22.90 -3.88 -0.02
C ASN A 150 22.03 -4.50 1.06
N SER A 151 22.38 -4.30 2.33
CA SER A 151 21.57 -4.74 3.46
C SER A 151 20.20 -4.07 3.37
N PHE A 152 19.23 -4.71 2.71
CA PHE A 152 17.85 -4.28 2.75
C PHE A 152 17.34 -4.56 4.15
N ASP A 153 17.28 -3.49 4.95
CA ASP A 153 16.72 -3.58 6.29
C ASP A 153 15.19 -3.57 6.17
N VAL A 154 14.61 -4.78 6.23
CA VAL A 154 13.15 -4.99 6.18
C VAL A 154 12.43 -4.20 7.27
N GLU A 155 13.01 -4.13 8.49
CA GLU A 155 12.35 -3.43 9.60
C GLU A 155 12.35 -1.93 9.34
N GLU A 156 13.50 -1.37 8.96
CA GLU A 156 13.60 0.06 8.64
C GLU A 156 12.73 0.44 7.43
N PHE A 157 12.66 -0.42 6.42
CA PHE A 157 11.75 -0.23 5.29
C PHE A 157 10.30 -0.22 5.74
N LEU A 158 9.85 -1.22 6.51
CA LEU A 158 8.45 -1.34 6.93
C LEU A 158 8.00 -0.20 7.86
N LYS A 159 8.92 0.44 8.59
CA LYS A 159 8.62 1.64 9.39
C LYS A 159 8.06 2.81 8.58
N HIS A 160 8.27 2.86 7.26
CA HIS A 160 7.63 3.85 6.36
C HIS A 160 6.12 3.60 6.20
N PHE A 161 5.64 2.41 6.54
CA PHE A 161 4.26 1.97 6.31
C PHE A 161 3.49 1.82 7.62
N GLU A 162 4.20 1.68 8.74
CA GLU A 162 3.66 1.38 10.07
C GLU A 162 2.50 2.27 10.48
N ARG A 163 2.64 3.60 10.39
CA ARG A 163 1.57 4.54 10.74
C ARG A 163 0.27 4.24 10.00
N LEU A 164 0.35 4.14 8.68
CA LEU A 164 -0.83 3.95 7.86
C LEU A 164 -1.40 2.54 8.02
N MET A 165 -0.55 1.53 8.24
CA MET A 165 -1.03 0.17 8.55
C MET A 165 -1.76 0.11 9.89
N LEU A 166 -1.23 0.75 10.94
CA LEU A 166 -1.92 0.86 12.23
C LEU A 166 -3.26 1.57 12.07
N TRP A 167 -3.28 2.68 11.32
CA TRP A 167 -4.51 3.42 11.06
C TRP A 167 -5.55 2.62 10.28
N ILE A 168 -5.16 1.94 9.20
CA ILE A 168 -6.04 1.06 8.42
C ILE A 168 -6.62 -0.05 9.31
N ASN A 169 -5.80 -0.60 10.21
CA ASN A 169 -6.22 -1.66 11.12
C ASN A 169 -7.27 -1.20 12.15
N GLU A 170 -7.32 0.10 12.46
CA GLU A 170 -8.31 0.72 13.34
C GLU A 170 -9.57 1.12 12.56
N ASP A 171 -9.42 1.78 11.42
CA ASP A 171 -10.51 2.43 10.68
C ASP A 171 -11.23 1.49 9.69
N LEU A 172 -10.47 0.76 8.87
CA LEU A 172 -11.01 -0.01 7.75
C LEU A 172 -11.97 -1.14 8.14
N PRO A 173 -11.83 -1.84 9.30
CA PRO A 173 -12.78 -2.87 9.72
C PRO A 173 -14.24 -2.41 9.73
N THR A 174 -14.50 -1.13 10.05
CA THR A 174 -15.86 -0.57 10.11
C THR A 174 -16.44 -0.23 8.73
N ARG A 175 -15.60 -0.21 7.69
CA ARG A 175 -15.97 0.23 6.33
C ARG A 175 -15.82 -0.86 5.27
N SER A 176 -15.14 -1.96 5.58
CA SER A 176 -15.03 -3.13 4.71
C SER A 176 -16.24 -4.06 4.85
N GLN A 177 -16.77 -4.55 3.73
CA GLN A 177 -17.85 -5.55 3.74
C GLN A 177 -17.35 -6.91 4.22
N ILE A 178 -16.11 -7.28 3.87
CA ILE A 178 -15.52 -8.57 4.24
C ILE A 178 -14.16 -8.31 4.90
N GLN A 179 -13.93 -8.95 6.04
CA GLN A 179 -12.62 -9.01 6.68
C GLN A 179 -12.15 -10.46 6.71
N ILE A 180 -10.92 -10.69 6.27
CA ILE A 180 -10.23 -11.97 6.41
C ILE A 180 -9.04 -11.72 7.34
N ILE A 181 -9.12 -12.29 8.53
CA ILE A 181 -8.14 -12.10 9.59
C ILE A 181 -7.21 -13.31 9.59
N PHE A 182 -5.91 -13.05 9.55
CA PHE A 182 -4.87 -14.07 9.50
C PHE A 182 -4.22 -14.26 10.88
N ASP A 183 -3.78 -15.48 11.17
CA ASP A 183 -2.86 -15.76 12.27
C ASP A 183 -1.40 -15.47 11.87
N GLU A 184 -0.45 -15.61 12.79
CA GLU A 184 0.98 -15.36 12.56
C GLU A 184 1.60 -16.24 11.46
N ASN A 185 0.96 -17.35 11.09
CA ASN A 185 1.42 -18.33 10.10
C ASN A 185 0.70 -18.21 8.74
N HIS A 186 0.02 -17.09 8.47
CA HIS A 186 -0.82 -16.87 7.29
C HIS A 186 -2.04 -17.79 7.16
N ASN A 187 -2.44 -18.51 8.21
CA ASN A 187 -3.72 -19.23 8.18
C ASN A 187 -4.86 -18.24 8.40
N ILE A 188 -6.02 -18.51 7.79
CA ILE A 188 -7.23 -17.75 8.08
C ILE A 188 -7.71 -18.13 9.48
N GLU A 189 -7.59 -17.20 10.43
CA GLU A 189 -8.11 -17.35 11.78
C GLU A 189 -9.63 -17.10 11.80
N LYS A 190 -10.08 -16.07 11.09
CA LYS A 190 -11.48 -15.63 11.11
C LYS A 190 -11.88 -14.91 9.83
N ILE A 191 -13.13 -15.13 9.41
CA ILE A 191 -13.79 -14.32 8.38
C ILE A 191 -14.98 -13.60 9.01
N ILE A 192 -15.07 -12.30 8.77
CA ILE A 192 -16.22 -11.47 9.15
C ILE A 192 -16.85 -10.95 7.86
N ASP A 193 -18.12 -11.27 7.64
CA ASP A 193 -18.87 -10.84 6.46
C ASP A 193 -20.07 -9.99 6.89
N ALA A 194 -19.90 -8.67 6.78
CA ALA A 194 -20.93 -7.70 7.11
C ALA A 194 -22.01 -7.59 6.02
N SER A 195 -21.78 -8.15 4.82
CA SER A 195 -22.76 -8.13 3.73
C SER A 195 -23.93 -9.11 3.93
N ARG A 196 -23.79 -10.05 4.88
CA ARG A 196 -24.81 -11.08 5.18
C ARG A 196 -25.80 -10.69 6.28
N ASN A 197 -25.73 -9.46 6.78
CA ASN A 197 -26.65 -8.96 7.80
C ASN A 197 -27.89 -8.25 7.22
N GLU A 198 -28.13 -8.37 5.92
CA GLU A 198 -29.35 -7.92 5.21
C GLU A 198 -30.20 -9.10 4.74
#